data_AF-A0A832SYM5-F1
#
_entry.id   AF-A0A832SYM5-F1
#
_cell.length_a   1.000
_cell.length_b   1.000
_cell.length_c   1.000
_cell.angle_alpha   90.00
_cell.angle_beta   90.00
_cell.angle_gamma   90.00
#
_symmetry.space_group_name_H-M   'P 1'
#
loop_
_entity.id
_entity.type
_entity.pdbx_description
1 polymer ?
#
loop_
_entity_poly.entity_id
_entity_poly.type
_entity_poly.pdbx_seq_one_letter_code
_entity_poly.pdbx_strand_id
1 'polypeptide(L)'
;MEVEGGLPLYKMAEFSLEELLGMAIKSEIGAQKFYESLAKHVDSKPLKEKIEWLAGEEKRHEILLRKLYSEMFPGKEIVFPKEHIGPELQPVAEELKGIQNIIDLIRLAMRAEEIASEFYSKLEEMVEDDKKKKLMRYLSDMEKGHYYTLRAEYELLLDWEMYSQMMHIGP
;
A
#
# COMPACT_ATOMS: atom_id res chain seq x y z
N MET A 1 16.58 -5.99 11.53
CA MET A 1 15.34 -6.68 11.13
C MET A 1 15.33 -6.78 9.63
N GLU A 2 15.64 -7.97 9.13
CA GLU A 2 15.48 -8.32 7.72
C GLU A 2 14.00 -8.17 7.34
N VAL A 3 13.79 -7.76 6.10
CA VAL A 3 12.48 -7.39 5.56
C VAL A 3 11.72 -8.67 5.25
N GLU A 4 11.00 -9.22 6.22
CA GLU A 4 9.98 -10.23 5.95
C GLU A 4 8.78 -9.52 5.29
N GLY A 5 8.41 -9.77 4.04
CA GLY A 5 9.02 -10.67 3.08
C GLY A 5 8.63 -10.29 1.66
N GLY A 6 9.50 -9.54 0.98
CA GLY A 6 9.42 -9.22 -0.45
C GLY A 6 10.76 -8.71 -0.98
N LEU A 7 10.92 -8.64 -2.30
CA LEU A 7 12.18 -8.22 -2.92
C LEU A 7 12.40 -6.70 -2.76
N PRO A 8 13.66 -6.24 -2.59
CA PRO A 8 13.97 -4.81 -2.53
C PRO A 8 13.83 -4.12 -3.89
N LEU A 9 13.58 -2.81 -3.91
CA LEU A 9 13.34 -2.03 -5.14
C LEU A 9 14.43 -2.15 -6.22
N TYR A 10 15.70 -2.34 -5.84
CA TYR A 10 16.78 -2.51 -6.83
C TYR A 10 16.63 -3.80 -7.66
N LYS A 11 15.85 -4.78 -7.19
CA LYS A 11 15.55 -6.03 -7.92
C LYS A 11 14.55 -5.84 -9.04
N MET A 12 13.88 -4.67 -9.15
CA MET A 12 12.98 -4.38 -10.28
C MET A 12 13.64 -4.58 -11.65
N ALA A 13 14.95 -4.32 -11.75
CA ALA A 13 15.71 -4.51 -12.98
C ALA A 13 15.81 -5.98 -13.46
N GLU A 14 15.44 -6.94 -12.62
CA GLU A 14 15.44 -8.38 -12.95
C GLU A 14 14.12 -8.83 -13.60
N PHE A 15 13.10 -7.96 -13.64
CA PHE A 15 11.78 -8.26 -14.17
C PHE A 15 11.45 -7.44 -15.41
N SER A 16 10.64 -8.02 -16.29
CA SER A 16 10.08 -7.29 -17.43
C SER A 16 9.02 -6.29 -16.98
N LEU A 17 8.77 -5.27 -17.81
CA LEU A 17 7.70 -4.30 -17.55
C LEU A 17 6.32 -4.96 -17.44
N GLU A 18 6.08 -6.04 -18.19
CA GLU A 18 4.86 -6.85 -18.13
C GLU A 18 4.69 -7.48 -16.73
N GLU A 19 5.75 -8.11 -16.21
CA GLU A 19 5.76 -8.70 -14.88
C GLU A 19 5.62 -7.65 -13.77
N LEU A 20 6.31 -6.51 -13.89
CA LEU A 20 6.22 -5.41 -12.92
C LEU A 20 4.81 -4.82 -12.85
N LEU A 21 4.12 -4.67 -13.98
CA LEU A 21 2.71 -4.24 -13.98
C LEU A 21 1.80 -5.31 -13.38
N GLY A 22 2.10 -6.59 -13.59
CA GLY A 22 1.44 -7.69 -12.90
C GLY A 22 1.61 -7.63 -11.37
N MET A 23 2.83 -7.36 -10.90
CA MET A 23 3.14 -7.16 -9.49
C MET A 23 2.39 -5.94 -8.91
N ALA A 24 2.35 -4.83 -9.64
CA ALA A 24 1.62 -3.63 -9.24
C ALA A 24 0.14 -3.94 -9.02
N ILE A 25 -0.52 -4.55 -10.01
CA ILE A 25 -1.94 -4.94 -9.91
C ILE A 25 -2.18 -5.89 -8.73
N LYS A 26 -1.27 -6.85 -8.51
CA LYS A 26 -1.36 -7.76 -7.35
C LYS A 26 -1.26 -7.00 -6.02
N SER A 27 -0.35 -6.03 -5.94
CA SER A 27 -0.15 -5.17 -4.77
C SER A 27 -1.40 -4.36 -4.46
N GLU A 28 -2.00 -3.71 -5.46
CA GLU A 28 -3.25 -2.94 -5.29
C GLU A 28 -4.41 -3.80 -4.75
N ILE A 29 -4.55 -5.03 -5.27
CA ILE A 29 -5.57 -5.98 -4.79
C ILE A 29 -5.29 -6.38 -3.33
N GLY A 30 -4.02 -6.56 -2.97
CA GLY A 30 -3.59 -6.86 -1.61
C GLY A 30 -3.92 -5.71 -0.66
N ALA A 31 -3.53 -4.49 -1.03
CA ALA A 31 -3.78 -3.26 -0.28
C ALA A 31 -5.27 -2.99 -0.09
N GLN A 32 -6.08 -3.14 -1.15
CA GLN A 32 -7.54 -3.04 -1.05
C GLN A 32 -8.09 -3.98 0.04
N LYS A 33 -7.76 -5.28 -0.03
CA LYS A 33 -8.24 -6.26 0.94
C LYS A 33 -7.73 -6.00 2.36
N PHE A 34 -6.48 -5.57 2.47
CA PHE A 34 -5.89 -5.15 3.74
C PHE A 34 -6.70 -4.01 4.36
N TYR A 35 -6.93 -2.91 3.64
CA TYR A 35 -7.68 -1.77 4.16
C TYR A 35 -9.14 -2.09 4.45
N GLU A 36 -9.82 -2.83 3.57
CA GLU A 36 -11.19 -3.31 3.82
C GLU A 36 -11.29 -4.17 5.08
N SER A 37 -10.27 -4.97 5.37
CA SER A 37 -10.21 -5.78 6.60
C SER A 37 -9.83 -4.95 7.82
N LEU A 38 -8.89 -3.99 7.70
CA LEU A 38 -8.46 -3.12 8.78
C LEU A 38 -9.61 -2.22 9.25
N ALA A 39 -10.41 -1.66 8.33
CA ALA A 39 -11.56 -0.83 8.66
C ALA A 39 -12.61 -1.54 9.55
N LYS A 40 -12.66 -2.87 9.54
CA LYS A 40 -13.56 -3.67 10.40
C LYS A 40 -13.10 -3.73 11.85
N HIS A 41 -11.82 -3.49 12.10
CA HIS A 41 -11.20 -3.59 13.43
C HIS A 41 -10.89 -2.23 14.05
N VAL A 42 -11.28 -1.13 13.38
CA VAL A 42 -11.11 0.24 13.87
C VAL A 42 -12.43 0.73 14.44
N ASP A 43 -12.43 1.03 15.75
CA ASP A 43 -13.60 1.61 16.43
C ASP A 43 -13.75 3.13 16.20
N SER A 44 -12.63 3.81 15.98
CA SER A 44 -12.61 5.26 15.74
C SER A 44 -13.23 5.57 14.38
N LYS A 45 -14.43 6.18 14.39
CA LYS A 45 -15.14 6.56 13.16
C LYS A 45 -14.27 7.41 12.20
N PRO A 46 -13.55 8.45 12.64
CA PRO A 46 -12.69 9.23 11.75
C PRO A 46 -11.56 8.39 11.10
N LEU A 47 -10.90 7.52 11.87
CA LEU A 47 -9.85 6.65 11.32
C LEU A 47 -10.44 5.64 10.35
N LYS A 48 -11.58 5.03 10.70
CA LYS A 48 -12.28 4.09 9.84
C LYS A 48 -12.65 4.70 8.49
N GLU A 49 -13.22 5.91 8.47
CA GLU A 49 -13.56 6.61 7.22
C GLU A 49 -12.33 6.85 6.34
N LYS A 50 -11.17 7.17 6.92
CA LYS A 50 -9.91 7.32 6.18
C LYS A 50 -9.40 6.00 5.61
N ILE A 51 -9.46 4.92 6.38
CA ILE A 51 -9.06 3.58 5.91
C ILE A 51 -9.99 3.09 4.80
N GLU A 52 -11.30 3.32 4.91
CA GLU A 52 -12.26 2.99 3.85
C GLU A 52 -12.02 3.83 2.58
N TRP A 53 -11.62 5.10 2.73
CA TRP A 53 -11.22 5.94 1.61
C TRP A 53 -9.98 5.39 0.91
N LEU A 54 -8.94 5.00 1.65
CA LEU A 54 -7.72 4.37 1.08
C LEU A 54 -8.07 3.11 0.30
N ALA A 55 -8.88 2.20 0.85
CA ALA A 55 -9.36 1.02 0.12
C ALA A 55 -10.02 1.36 -1.22
N GLY A 56 -10.74 2.49 -1.28
CA GLY A 56 -11.36 3.00 -2.49
C GLY A 56 -10.37 3.56 -3.52
N GLU A 57 -9.27 4.16 -3.08
CA GLU A 57 -8.19 4.65 -3.94
C GLU A 57 -7.41 3.49 -4.56
N GLU A 58 -7.01 2.47 -3.77
CA GLU A 58 -6.28 1.31 -4.31
C GLU A 58 -7.09 0.56 -5.37
N LYS A 59 -8.41 0.48 -5.18
CA LYS A 59 -9.31 -0.07 -6.19
C LYS A 59 -9.30 0.74 -7.49
N ARG A 60 -9.19 2.07 -7.41
CA ARG A 60 -9.08 2.94 -8.60
C ARG A 60 -7.72 2.74 -9.27
N HIS A 61 -6.65 2.60 -8.49
CA HIS A 61 -5.31 2.28 -8.99
C HIS A 61 -5.30 0.95 -9.75
N GLU A 62 -5.90 -0.10 -9.19
CA GLU A 62 -6.05 -1.41 -9.85
C GLU A 62 -6.72 -1.27 -11.23
N ILE A 63 -7.83 -0.52 -11.31
CA ILE A 63 -8.56 -0.29 -12.56
C ILE A 63 -7.69 0.43 -13.60
N LEU A 64 -6.95 1.46 -13.17
CA LEU A 64 -6.04 2.21 -14.04
C LEU A 64 -4.90 1.33 -14.58
N LEU A 65 -4.30 0.50 -13.72
CA LEU A 65 -3.22 -0.40 -14.10
C LEU A 65 -3.69 -1.52 -15.03
N ARG A 66 -4.86 -2.12 -14.79
CA ARG A 66 -5.44 -3.11 -15.71
C ARG A 66 -5.70 -2.52 -17.09
N LYS A 67 -6.21 -1.29 -17.14
CA LYS A 67 -6.40 -0.57 -18.40
C LYS A 67 -5.06 -0.35 -19.10
N LEU A 68 -4.07 0.17 -18.39
CA LEU A 68 -2.72 0.36 -18.90
C LEU A 68 -2.14 -0.95 -19.45
N TYR A 69 -2.22 -2.05 -18.69
CA TYR A 69 -1.73 -3.36 -19.11
C TYR A 69 -2.37 -3.79 -20.44
N SER A 70 -3.70 -3.65 -20.58
CA SER A 70 -4.41 -4.00 -21.80
C SER A 70 -4.00 -3.15 -23.01
N GLU A 71 -3.65 -1.88 -22.80
CA GLU A 71 -3.17 -0.97 -23.84
C GLU A 71 -1.71 -1.27 -24.23
N MET A 72 -0.88 -1.73 -23.29
CA MET A 72 0.52 -2.05 -23.51
C MET A 72 0.73 -3.45 -24.11
N PHE A 73 -0.11 -4.41 -23.72
CA PHE A 73 0.03 -5.82 -24.07
C PHE A 73 -1.30 -6.36 -24.64
N PRO A 74 -1.76 -5.83 -25.78
CA PRO A 74 -3.06 -6.18 -26.33
C PRO A 74 -3.16 -7.68 -26.62
N GLY A 75 -4.23 -8.31 -26.13
CA GLY A 75 -4.50 -9.73 -26.32
C GLY A 75 -3.72 -10.68 -25.40
N LYS A 76 -2.89 -10.15 -24.49
CA LYS A 76 -2.24 -10.95 -23.45
C LYS A 76 -3.04 -10.91 -22.15
N GLU A 77 -3.09 -12.05 -21.47
CA GLU A 77 -3.59 -12.11 -20.10
C GLU A 77 -2.57 -11.53 -19.12
N ILE A 78 -3.04 -11.06 -17.97
CA ILE A 78 -2.17 -10.52 -16.91
C ILE A 78 -1.44 -11.69 -16.26
N VAL A 79 -0.11 -11.65 -16.31
CA VAL A 79 0.74 -12.56 -15.55
C VAL A 79 0.94 -11.98 -14.16
N PHE A 80 0.68 -12.78 -13.12
CA PHE A 80 0.96 -12.41 -11.73
C PHE A 80 2.19 -13.21 -11.26
N PRO A 81 3.38 -12.58 -11.17
CA PRO A 81 4.56 -13.23 -10.63
C PRO A 81 4.34 -13.71 -9.19
N LYS A 82 5.09 -14.73 -8.79
CA LYS A 82 5.07 -15.20 -7.39
C LYS A 82 5.77 -14.19 -6.49
N GLU A 83 6.87 -13.65 -7.01
CA GLU A 83 7.66 -12.58 -6.44
C GLU A 83 6.87 -11.27 -6.39
N HIS A 84 7.23 -10.41 -5.44
CA HIS A 84 6.71 -9.06 -5.33
C HIS A 84 7.82 -8.16 -4.79
N ILE A 85 7.73 -6.86 -5.11
CA ILE A 85 8.62 -5.84 -4.56
C ILE A 85 7.97 -5.25 -3.30
N GLY A 86 8.75 -5.05 -2.24
CA GLY A 86 8.25 -4.47 -1.00
C GLY A 86 7.37 -5.42 -0.17
N PRO A 87 6.78 -4.94 0.94
CA PRO A 87 5.91 -5.76 1.78
C PRO A 87 4.63 -6.15 1.04
N GLU A 88 4.19 -7.40 1.17
CA GLU A 88 2.88 -7.84 0.70
C GLU A 88 1.85 -7.60 1.81
N LEU A 89 0.89 -6.71 1.56
CA LEU A 89 -0.23 -6.49 2.47
C LEU A 89 -1.24 -7.62 2.34
N GLN A 90 -1.56 -8.23 3.49
CA GLN A 90 -2.51 -9.34 3.60
C GLN A 90 -3.72 -8.94 4.44
N PRO A 91 -4.91 -9.52 4.24
CA PRO A 91 -6.05 -9.28 5.10
C PRO A 91 -5.70 -9.45 6.58
N VAL A 92 -6.14 -8.50 7.40
CA VAL A 92 -5.92 -8.49 8.84
C VAL A 92 -6.61 -9.71 9.47
N ALA A 93 -5.87 -10.44 10.31
CA ALA A 93 -6.40 -11.58 11.06
C ALA A 93 -7.48 -11.13 12.05
N GLU A 94 -8.47 -11.99 12.31
CA GLU A 94 -9.63 -11.67 13.15
C GLU A 94 -9.29 -11.35 14.62
N GLU A 95 -8.11 -11.75 15.10
CA GLU A 95 -7.66 -11.47 16.47
C GLU A 95 -6.70 -10.27 16.53
N LEU A 96 -7.24 -9.05 16.67
CA LEU A 96 -6.45 -7.90 17.13
C LEU A 96 -6.57 -7.75 18.65
N LYS A 97 -5.44 -7.72 19.36
CA LYS A 97 -5.35 -7.61 20.82
C LYS A 97 -4.79 -6.24 21.20
N GLY A 98 -5.66 -5.23 21.12
CA GLY A 98 -5.37 -3.89 21.61
C GLY A 98 -4.78 -2.94 20.57
N ILE A 99 -4.61 -1.68 20.98
CA ILE A 99 -4.24 -0.57 20.10
C ILE A 99 -2.86 -0.73 19.46
N GLN A 100 -1.93 -1.40 20.13
CA GLN A 100 -0.59 -1.66 19.62
C GLN A 100 -0.63 -2.43 18.28
N ASN A 101 -1.57 -3.37 18.11
CA ASN A 101 -1.71 -4.09 16.84
C ASN A 101 -2.17 -3.16 15.71
N ILE A 102 -3.07 -2.22 16.00
CA ILE A 102 -3.50 -1.22 15.01
C ILE A 102 -2.31 -0.33 14.62
N ILE A 103 -1.53 0.12 15.60
CA ILE A 103 -0.31 0.93 15.38
C ILE A 103 0.69 0.19 14.49
N ASP A 104 0.93 -1.11 14.75
CA ASP A 104 1.82 -1.93 13.93
C ASP A 104 1.31 -2.11 12.50
N LEU A 105 0.00 -2.29 12.32
CA LEU A 105 -0.63 -2.41 11.00
C LEU A 105 -0.57 -1.10 10.22
N ILE A 106 -0.81 0.05 10.86
CA ILE A 106 -0.65 1.36 10.22
C ILE A 106 0.82 1.59 9.84
N ARG A 107 1.77 1.21 10.69
CA ARG A 107 3.21 1.30 10.36
C ARG A 107 3.59 0.42 9.17
N LEU A 108 3.02 -0.79 9.08
CA LEU A 108 3.21 -1.68 7.93
C LEU A 108 2.63 -1.05 6.65
N ALA A 109 1.42 -0.50 6.73
CA ALA A 109 0.75 0.18 5.63
C ALA A 109 1.57 1.39 5.13
N MET A 110 2.06 2.24 6.03
CA MET A 110 2.96 3.34 5.68
C MET A 110 4.17 2.88 4.88
N ARG A 111 4.82 1.79 5.32
CA ARG A 111 5.98 1.25 4.62
C ARG A 111 5.60 0.70 3.24
N ALA A 112 4.42 0.10 3.10
CA ALA A 112 3.93 -0.35 1.81
C ALA A 112 3.74 0.84 0.85
N GLU A 113 3.09 1.92 1.29
CA GLU A 113 2.86 3.09 0.43
C GLU A 113 4.14 3.85 0.08
N GLU A 114 5.10 3.93 1.00
CA GLU A 114 6.41 4.50 0.70
C GLU A 114 7.11 3.72 -0.42
N ILE A 115 7.10 2.37 -0.34
CA ILE A 115 7.72 1.53 -1.35
C ILE A 115 6.92 1.54 -2.66
N ALA A 116 5.59 1.58 -2.61
CA ALA A 116 4.73 1.68 -3.79
C ALA A 116 4.97 3.01 -4.53
N SER A 117 5.09 4.12 -3.80
CA SER A 117 5.45 5.43 -4.37
C SER A 117 6.78 5.37 -5.13
N GLU A 118 7.82 4.79 -4.52
CA GLU A 118 9.13 4.62 -5.16
C GLU A 118 9.09 3.65 -6.34
N PHE A 119 8.29 2.59 -6.23
CA PHE A 119 8.07 1.61 -7.29
C PHE A 119 7.47 2.25 -8.53
N TYR A 120 6.40 3.05 -8.38
CA TYR A 120 5.80 3.77 -9.50
C TYR A 120 6.72 4.85 -10.07
N SER A 121 7.49 5.53 -9.22
CA SER A 121 8.52 6.48 -9.70
C SER A 121 9.56 5.78 -10.58
N LYS A 122 9.99 4.57 -10.23
CA LYS A 122 10.91 3.78 -11.06
C LYS A 122 10.25 3.26 -12.34
N LEU A 123 8.99 2.84 -12.28
CA LEU A 123 8.24 2.44 -13.47
C LEU A 123 8.08 3.58 -14.47
N GLU A 124 7.94 4.83 -14.00
CA GLU A 124 7.94 6.01 -14.86
C GLU A 124 9.19 6.09 -15.74
N GLU A 125 10.36 5.75 -15.19
CA GLU A 125 11.64 5.76 -15.91
C GLU A 125 11.73 4.64 -16.96
N MET A 126 10.96 3.56 -16.79
CA MET A 126 10.97 2.37 -17.66
C MET A 126 9.97 2.45 -18.82
N VAL A 127 8.99 3.35 -18.76
CA VAL A 127 7.99 3.54 -19.83
C VAL A 127 8.42 4.67 -20.75
N GLU A 128 8.27 4.51 -22.07
CA GLU A 128 8.70 5.54 -23.03
C GLU A 128 7.62 6.60 -23.32
N ASP A 129 6.34 6.20 -23.37
CA ASP A 129 5.22 7.06 -23.75
C ASP A 129 4.86 8.08 -22.66
N ASP A 130 4.73 9.35 -23.05
CA ASP A 130 4.46 10.47 -22.14
C ASP A 130 3.15 10.33 -21.35
N LYS A 131 2.09 9.72 -21.92
CA LYS A 131 0.84 9.51 -21.19
C LYS A 131 1.02 8.43 -20.12
N LYS A 132 1.76 7.37 -20.44
CA LYS A 132 2.08 6.29 -19.49
C LYS A 132 2.99 6.80 -18.36
N LYS A 133 3.99 7.63 -18.69
CA LYS A 133 4.82 8.32 -17.69
C LYS A 133 3.98 9.14 -16.72
N LYS A 134 3.06 9.96 -17.25
CA LYS A 134 2.14 10.76 -16.42
C LYS A 134 1.29 9.89 -15.50
N LEU A 135 0.83 8.73 -15.96
CA LEU A 135 0.08 7.81 -15.13
C LEU A 135 0.95 7.21 -14.00
N MET A 136 2.17 6.78 -14.29
CA MET A 136 3.10 6.28 -13.26
C MET A 136 3.45 7.36 -12.23
N ARG A 137 3.69 8.59 -12.69
CA ARG A 137 3.92 9.74 -11.80
C ARG A 137 2.71 10.03 -10.91
N TYR A 138 1.52 10.01 -11.51
CA TYR A 138 0.27 10.20 -10.78
C TYR A 138 0.11 9.16 -9.67
N LEU A 139 0.31 7.87 -9.96
CA LEU A 139 0.25 6.82 -8.94
C LEU A 139 1.32 7.05 -7.86
N SER A 140 2.56 7.34 -8.25
CA SER A 140 3.65 7.64 -7.30
C SER A 140 3.30 8.78 -6.33
N ASP A 141 2.72 9.88 -6.84
CA ASP A 141 2.29 11.03 -6.05
C ASP A 141 1.10 10.68 -5.13
N MET A 142 0.16 9.84 -5.59
CA MET A 142 -0.98 9.36 -4.79
C MET A 142 -0.51 8.51 -3.61
N GLU A 143 0.36 7.52 -3.85
CA GLU A 143 0.92 6.66 -2.80
C GLU A 143 1.68 7.47 -1.75
N LYS A 144 2.43 8.48 -2.20
CA LYS A 144 3.10 9.40 -1.29
C LYS A 144 2.11 10.18 -0.42
N GLY A 145 0.97 10.57 -0.98
CA GLY A 145 -0.14 11.16 -0.23
C GLY A 145 -0.76 10.20 0.79
N HIS A 146 -0.91 8.93 0.42
CA HIS A 146 -1.40 7.87 1.30
C HIS A 146 -0.44 7.65 2.49
N TYR A 147 0.86 7.57 2.22
CA TYR A 147 1.90 7.53 3.25
C TYR A 147 1.77 8.66 4.28
N TYR A 148 1.63 9.92 3.83
CA TYR A 148 1.52 11.05 4.77
C TYR A 148 0.20 11.03 5.55
N THR A 149 -0.88 10.56 4.93
CA THR A 149 -2.17 10.38 5.59
C THR A 149 -2.05 9.36 6.71
N LEU A 150 -1.46 8.19 6.43
CA LEU A 150 -1.23 7.14 7.41
C LEU A 150 -0.25 7.57 8.51
N ARG A 151 0.79 8.33 8.15
CA ARG A 151 1.74 8.87 9.11
C ARG A 151 1.08 9.79 10.14
N ALA A 152 0.17 10.66 9.70
CA ALA A 152 -0.56 11.53 10.61
C ALA A 152 -1.42 10.70 11.59
N GLU A 153 -2.09 9.65 11.11
CA GLU A 153 -2.85 8.74 11.99
C GLU A 153 -1.95 7.97 12.95
N TYR A 154 -0.78 7.52 12.48
CA TYR A 154 0.20 6.83 13.30
C TYR A 154 0.69 7.70 14.47
N GLU A 155 1.03 8.97 14.19
CA GLU A 155 1.45 9.94 15.21
C GLU A 155 0.34 10.16 16.26
N LEU A 156 -0.92 10.31 15.84
CA LEU A 156 -2.07 10.45 16.74
C LEU A 156 -2.31 9.21 17.61
N LEU A 157 -2.17 8.01 17.04
CA LEU A 157 -2.36 6.75 17.77
C LEU A 157 -1.27 6.55 18.83
N LEU A 158 -0.02 6.89 18.52
CA LEU A 158 1.09 6.85 19.49
C LEU A 158 0.87 7.80 20.66
N ASP A 159 0.44 9.03 20.38
CA ASP A 159 0.14 10.02 21.43
C ASP A 159 -0.99 9.52 22.35
N TRP A 160 -2.04 8.92 21.78
CA TRP A 160 -3.13 8.35 22.55
C TRP A 160 -2.70 7.14 23.40
N GLU A 161 -1.91 6.23 22.84
CA GLU A 161 -1.37 5.08 23.58
C GLU A 161 -0.50 5.53 24.77
N MET A 162 0.41 6.49 24.53
CA MET A 162 1.25 7.06 25.59
C MET A 162 0.40 7.73 26.68
N TYR A 163 -0.61 8.52 26.30
CA TYR A 163 -1.53 9.14 27.26
C TYR A 163 -2.29 8.11 28.10
N SER A 164 -2.82 7.06 27.46
CA SER A 164 -3.54 5.98 28.14
C SER A 164 -2.63 5.27 29.15
N GLN A 165 -1.39 4.93 28.77
CA GLN A 165 -0.41 4.32 29.67
C GLN A 165 -0.11 5.21 30.89
N MET A 166 0.10 6.51 30.68
CA MET A 166 0.33 7.46 31.79
C MET A 166 -0.86 7.56 32.76
N MET A 167 -2.09 7.53 32.24
CA MET A 167 -3.31 7.59 33.05
C MET A 167 -3.58 6.29 33.83
N HIS A 168 -3.17 5.13 33.30
CA HIS A 168 -3.23 3.84 34.00
C HIS A 168 -2.10 3.65 35.03
N ILE A 169 -1.10 4.54 35.04
CA ILE A 169 0.03 4.57 35.99
C ILE A 169 -0.16 5.70 37.04
N GLY A 170 -1.37 6.29 37.16
CA GLY A 170 -1.73 7.20 38.25
C GLY A 170 -1.82 6.49 39.62
N PRO A 171 -1.57 7.20 40.74
CA PRO A 171 -1.02 6.67 42.01
C PRO A 171 -1.89 5.64 42.75
#